data_AF-A0A1U7UPR4-F1
#
_entry.id   AF-A0A1U7UPR4-F1
#
_cell.length_a   1.000
_cell.length_b   1.000
_cell.length_c   1.000
_cell.angle_alpha   90.00
_cell.angle_beta   90.00
_cell.angle_gamma   90.00
#
_symmetry.space_group_name_H-M   'P 1'
#
loop_
_entity.id
_entity.type
_entity.pdbx_description
1 polymer ?
#
loop_
_entity_poly.entity_id
_entity_poly.type
_entity_poly.pdbx_seq_one_letter_code
_entity_poly.pdbx_strand_id
1 'polypeptide(L)'
;MLCQAQPRSASDVEERVQKSFPHPIDKWAIADAQSAIEKRKRRNPLSLPVEKIHPLLKEVLGYKIDHQVSVYIVAVLEYISADILKLVGNYVRNIRHYEITKQDIKVAMCADKVLMDMFHQDVEDINILSLTDEEPSTSGEQTYYDLVKAFMAEIRQYIRELNLIIKVFREPFVSNSKLFSANDVENIFSRIVDIHELSIKLLGHIEDTVEMTDEGSPHPLVGSCFEDLAEELAFDPYESYARDILRPGFHDRFLSQLSKPGAALYLQSIGEGFKEAVQYVLPRLLLAPVYHCLHYFELLKV
;
A
#
# COMPACT_ATOMS: atom_id res chain seq x y z
N MET A 1 -0.56 -5.52 27.40
CA MET A 1 -1.30 -6.54 26.62
C MET A 1 -0.52 -7.86 26.44
N LEU A 2 0.70 -7.86 25.88
CA LEU A 2 1.48 -9.10 25.63
C LEU A 2 2.00 -9.80 26.92
N CYS A 3 2.64 -9.05 27.82
CA CYS A 3 3.19 -9.61 29.07
C CYS A 3 2.13 -9.98 30.12
N GLN A 4 0.89 -9.51 29.97
CA GLN A 4 -0.20 -9.75 30.94
C GLN A 4 -0.59 -11.23 31.03
N ALA A 5 -0.40 -11.99 29.95
CA ALA A 5 -0.65 -13.43 29.94
C ALA A 5 0.46 -14.26 30.64
N GLN A 6 1.51 -13.60 31.14
CA GLN A 6 2.67 -14.24 31.78
C GLN A 6 3.23 -15.42 30.95
N PRO A 7 3.62 -15.18 29.68
CA PRO A 7 4.16 -16.23 28.82
C PRO A 7 5.51 -16.75 29.36
N ARG A 8 5.70 -18.07 29.35
CA ARG A 8 6.93 -18.74 29.79
C ARG A 8 7.75 -19.28 28.61
N SER A 9 7.09 -19.55 27.49
CA SER A 9 7.70 -20.03 26.26
C SER A 9 7.40 -19.09 25.08
N ALA A 10 8.15 -19.23 23.97
CA ALA A 10 7.85 -18.52 22.73
C ALA A 10 6.48 -18.93 22.16
N SER A 11 6.07 -20.18 22.37
CA SER A 11 4.75 -20.68 21.98
C SER A 11 3.62 -19.99 22.74
N ASP A 12 3.83 -19.67 24.03
CA ASP A 12 2.83 -18.96 24.84
C ASP A 12 2.65 -17.52 24.35
N VAL A 13 3.74 -16.89 23.90
CA VAL A 13 3.69 -15.56 23.27
C VAL A 13 2.93 -15.63 21.95
N GLU A 14 3.18 -16.64 21.13
CA GLU A 14 2.47 -16.86 19.87
C GLU A 14 0.95 -17.02 20.08
N GLU A 15 0.54 -17.87 21.03
CA GLU A 15 -0.87 -18.05 21.38
C GLU A 15 -1.50 -16.72 21.84
N ARG A 16 -0.76 -15.92 22.61
CA ARG A 16 -1.22 -14.60 23.03
C ARG A 16 -1.40 -13.65 21.85
N VAL A 17 -0.47 -13.63 20.89
CA VAL A 17 -0.58 -12.80 19.68
C VAL A 17 -1.82 -13.21 18.88
N GLN A 18 -2.02 -14.50 18.61
CA GLN A 18 -3.20 -15.00 17.88
C GLN A 18 -4.53 -14.58 18.52
N LYS A 19 -4.60 -14.50 19.85
CA LYS A 19 -5.83 -14.13 20.57
C LYS A 19 -6.06 -12.63 20.69
N SER A 20 -5.01 -11.81 20.65
CA SER A 20 -5.11 -10.37 20.97
C SER A 20 -4.98 -9.46 19.75
N PHE A 21 -4.36 -9.95 18.67
CA PHE A 21 -4.13 -9.17 17.45
C PHE A 21 -5.26 -9.50 16.45
N PRO A 22 -5.90 -8.50 15.82
CA PRO A 22 -6.97 -8.78 14.85
C PRO A 22 -6.45 -9.45 13.57
N HIS A 23 -7.31 -10.15 12.85
CA HIS A 23 -6.93 -10.71 11.54
C HIS A 23 -6.79 -9.58 10.49
N PRO A 24 -5.77 -9.57 9.60
CA PRO A 24 -4.70 -10.54 9.43
C PRO A 24 -3.36 -10.21 10.10
N ILE A 25 -3.28 -9.15 10.92
CA ILE A 25 -2.00 -8.68 11.49
C ILE A 25 -1.37 -9.74 12.40
N ASP A 26 -2.20 -10.55 13.05
CA ASP A 26 -1.81 -11.72 13.84
C ASP A 26 -0.89 -12.68 13.07
N LYS A 27 -1.33 -13.14 11.88
CA LYS A 27 -0.61 -14.14 11.10
C LYS A 27 0.74 -13.64 10.61
N TRP A 28 0.79 -12.39 10.15
CA TRP A 28 2.02 -11.80 9.63
C TRP A 28 3.03 -11.50 10.74
N ALA A 29 2.57 -11.00 11.90
CA ALA A 29 3.43 -10.75 13.05
C ALA A 29 4.07 -12.05 13.58
N ILE A 30 3.30 -13.14 13.64
CA ILE A 30 3.79 -14.46 14.06
C ILE A 30 4.84 -14.99 13.08
N ALA A 31 4.57 -14.92 11.78
CA ALA A 31 5.51 -15.38 10.76
C ALA A 31 6.85 -14.63 10.80
N ASP A 32 6.83 -13.30 11.02
CA ASP A 32 8.08 -12.53 11.15
C ASP A 32 8.83 -12.85 12.45
N ALA A 33 8.11 -13.02 13.57
CA ALA A 33 8.69 -13.38 14.85
C ALA A 33 9.30 -14.79 14.87
N GLN A 34 8.65 -15.77 14.22
CA GLN A 34 9.21 -17.11 14.01
C GLN A 34 10.49 -17.06 13.18
N SER A 35 10.49 -16.29 12.09
CA SER A 35 11.68 -16.08 11.24
C SER A 35 12.86 -15.47 12.04
N ALA A 36 12.58 -14.62 13.04
CA ALA A 36 13.59 -14.06 13.93
C ALA A 36 14.24 -15.09 14.87
N ILE A 37 13.52 -16.15 15.24
CA ILE A 37 14.06 -17.27 16.02
C ILE A 37 14.83 -18.24 15.12
N GLU A 38 14.26 -18.63 13.99
CA GLU A 38 14.79 -19.72 13.13
C GLU A 38 16.05 -19.29 12.38
N LYS A 39 16.09 -18.05 11.89
CA LYS A 39 17.23 -17.55 11.11
C LYS A 39 18.19 -16.83 12.04
N ARG A 40 19.19 -17.58 12.57
CA ARG A 40 20.43 -16.98 13.14
C ARG A 40 21.17 -16.05 12.16
N LYS A 41 20.77 -16.00 10.89
CA LYS A 41 21.22 -15.07 9.84
C LYS A 41 20.05 -14.28 9.24
N ARG A 42 19.29 -13.53 10.05
CA ARG A 42 18.53 -12.39 9.51
C ARG A 42 19.54 -11.41 8.90
N ARG A 43 19.27 -10.87 7.71
CA ARG A 43 20.20 -9.93 7.01
C ARG A 43 20.57 -8.74 7.92
N ASN A 44 19.63 -8.33 8.78
CA ASN A 44 19.83 -7.34 9.83
C ASN A 44 19.34 -7.92 11.18
N PRO A 45 20.09 -7.77 12.29
CA PRO A 45 19.58 -8.02 13.64
C PRO A 45 18.31 -7.19 13.94
N LEU A 46 17.58 -7.56 14.99
CA LEU A 46 16.46 -6.73 15.49
C LEU A 46 16.97 -5.31 15.75
N SER A 47 16.28 -4.31 15.21
CA SER A 47 16.66 -2.89 15.33
C SER A 47 16.48 -2.39 16.76
N LEU A 48 15.46 -2.94 17.45
CA LEU A 48 15.20 -2.65 18.86
C LEU A 48 16.23 -3.37 19.76
N PRO A 49 16.76 -2.69 20.79
CA PRO A 49 17.87 -3.20 21.59
C PRO A 49 17.42 -4.32 22.54
N VAL A 50 17.47 -5.58 22.07
CA VAL A 50 17.07 -6.79 22.84
C VAL A 50 17.77 -6.85 24.20
N GLU A 51 19.07 -6.54 24.25
CA GLU A 51 19.86 -6.57 25.48
C GLU A 51 19.38 -5.58 26.55
N LYS A 52 18.76 -4.47 26.13
CA LYS A 52 18.16 -3.49 27.06
C LYS A 52 16.73 -3.86 27.44
N ILE A 53 15.99 -4.50 26.52
CA ILE A 53 14.59 -4.88 26.75
C ILE A 53 14.50 -6.17 27.60
N HIS A 54 15.44 -7.10 27.46
CA HIS A 54 15.43 -8.39 28.16
C HIS A 54 15.41 -8.26 29.70
N PRO A 55 16.23 -7.39 30.34
CA PRO A 55 16.12 -7.15 31.78
C PRO A 55 14.77 -6.56 32.19
N LEU A 56 14.25 -5.60 31.42
CA LEU A 56 12.97 -4.94 31.68
C LEU A 56 11.78 -5.92 31.57
N LEU A 57 11.84 -6.85 30.62
CA LEU A 57 10.83 -7.91 30.50
C LEU A 57 10.79 -8.82 31.73
N LYS A 58 11.93 -9.15 32.34
CA LYS A 58 11.98 -9.93 33.58
C LYS A 58 11.35 -9.18 34.75
N GLU A 59 11.57 -7.87 34.81
CA GLU A 59 10.96 -7.00 35.83
C GLU A 59 9.43 -6.95 35.67
N VAL A 60 8.95 -6.70 34.45
CA VAL A 60 7.50 -6.61 34.16
C VAL A 60 6.79 -7.95 34.36
N LEU A 61 7.43 -9.07 34.01
CA LEU A 61 6.85 -10.40 34.18
C LEU A 61 6.99 -10.94 35.60
N GLY A 62 7.98 -10.46 36.37
CA GLY A 62 8.24 -10.90 37.74
C GLY A 62 8.95 -12.26 37.85
N TYR A 63 9.47 -12.82 36.76
CA TYR A 63 10.22 -14.08 36.75
C TYR A 63 11.28 -14.13 35.65
N LYS A 64 12.22 -15.10 35.77
CA LYS A 64 13.26 -15.33 34.78
C LYS A 64 12.65 -15.95 33.52
N ILE A 65 12.89 -15.31 32.38
CA ILE A 65 12.56 -15.83 31.04
C ILE A 65 13.84 -16.12 30.24
N ASP A 66 13.72 -17.06 29.32
CA ASP A 66 14.78 -17.39 28.37
C ASP A 66 14.99 -16.25 27.37
N HIS A 67 16.22 -16.06 26.92
CA HIS A 67 16.58 -15.02 25.96
C HIS A 67 15.78 -15.16 24.65
N GLN A 68 15.51 -16.39 24.21
CA GLN A 68 14.70 -16.68 23.02
C GLN A 68 13.26 -16.13 23.12
N VAL A 69 12.65 -16.16 24.30
CA VAL A 69 11.31 -15.59 24.52
C VAL A 69 11.36 -14.06 24.37
N SER A 70 12.43 -13.43 24.87
CA SER A 70 12.62 -11.98 24.70
C SER A 70 12.84 -11.59 23.25
N VAL A 71 13.63 -12.35 22.50
CA VAL A 71 13.82 -12.14 21.05
C VAL A 71 12.48 -12.20 20.32
N TYR A 72 11.62 -13.18 20.65
CA TYR A 72 10.31 -13.29 20.03
C TYR A 72 9.41 -12.09 20.33
N ILE A 73 9.32 -11.67 21.60
CA ILE A 73 8.53 -10.50 22.00
C ILE A 73 9.03 -9.25 21.26
N VAL A 74 10.35 -9.03 21.24
CA VAL A 74 10.93 -7.86 20.56
C VAL A 74 10.69 -7.91 19.05
N ALA A 75 10.72 -9.09 18.42
CA ALA A 75 10.39 -9.25 17.00
C ALA A 75 8.94 -8.84 16.70
N VAL A 76 7.98 -9.23 17.57
CA VAL A 76 6.58 -8.78 17.45
C VAL A 76 6.47 -7.26 17.61
N LEU A 77 7.17 -6.67 18.58
CA LEU A 77 7.19 -5.21 18.78
C LEU A 77 7.77 -4.45 17.59
N GLU A 78 8.84 -4.99 17.00
CA GLU A 78 9.48 -4.40 15.82
C GLU A 78 8.57 -4.48 14.59
N TYR A 79 7.87 -5.61 14.39
CA TYR A 79 6.88 -5.76 13.33
C TYR A 79 5.79 -4.68 13.44
N ILE A 80 5.19 -4.51 14.61
CA ILE A 80 4.13 -3.50 14.83
C ILE A 80 4.66 -2.08 14.67
N SER A 81 5.88 -1.81 15.16
CA SER A 81 6.52 -0.50 14.97
C SER A 81 6.72 -0.18 13.48
N ALA A 82 7.21 -1.15 12.71
CA ALA A 82 7.39 -1.01 11.27
C ALA A 82 6.04 -0.84 10.54
N ASP A 83 5.00 -1.55 10.96
CA ASP A 83 3.69 -1.48 10.32
C ASP A 83 3.01 -0.13 10.53
N ILE A 84 3.08 0.44 11.75
CA ILE A 84 2.62 1.81 12.03
C ILE A 84 3.40 2.82 11.17
N LEU A 85 4.72 2.73 11.13
CA LEU A 85 5.54 3.66 10.33
C LEU A 85 5.27 3.52 8.83
N LYS A 86 4.99 2.30 8.34
CA LYS A 86 4.60 2.05 6.94
C LYS A 86 3.25 2.70 6.63
N LEU A 87 2.26 2.54 7.51
CA LEU A 87 0.93 3.14 7.37
C LEU A 87 1.02 4.67 7.33
N VAL A 88 1.70 5.27 8.32
CA VAL A 88 1.87 6.73 8.42
C VAL A 88 2.69 7.26 7.25
N GLY A 89 3.77 6.58 6.89
CA GLY A 89 4.60 6.95 5.74
C GLY A 89 3.84 6.89 4.41
N ASN A 90 2.92 5.95 4.25
CA ASN A 90 2.02 5.91 3.10
C ASN A 90 1.06 7.10 3.10
N TYR A 91 0.43 7.40 4.24
CA TYR A 91 -0.46 8.56 4.38
C TYR A 91 0.25 9.88 4.05
N VAL A 92 1.40 10.15 4.70
CA VAL A 92 2.22 11.36 4.51
C VAL A 92 2.68 11.49 3.06
N ARG A 93 3.10 10.37 2.44
CA ARG A 93 3.48 10.39 1.01
C ARG A 93 2.29 10.67 0.09
N ASN A 94 1.08 10.22 0.43
CA ASN A 94 -0.12 10.47 -0.38
C ASN A 94 -0.53 11.95 -0.36
N ILE A 95 -0.40 12.63 0.78
CA ILE A 95 -0.66 14.08 0.89
C ILE A 95 0.52 14.94 0.40
N ARG A 96 1.56 14.32 -0.18
CA ARG A 96 2.79 14.96 -0.68
C ARG A 96 3.53 15.77 0.37
N HIS A 97 3.41 15.37 1.63
CA HIS A 97 4.22 15.90 2.72
C HIS A 97 5.48 15.04 2.87
N TYR A 98 6.64 15.64 3.15
CA TYR A 98 7.93 14.93 3.19
C TYR A 98 8.45 14.70 4.62
N GLU A 99 7.68 15.14 5.62
CA GLU A 99 8.02 14.99 7.03
C GLU A 99 6.89 14.27 7.77
N ILE A 100 7.21 13.47 8.79
CA ILE A 100 6.19 12.78 9.60
C ILE A 100 6.05 13.52 10.92
N THR A 101 4.82 13.97 11.23
CA THR A 101 4.49 14.61 12.50
C THR A 101 3.67 13.71 13.42
N LYS A 102 3.56 14.08 14.70
CA LYS A 102 2.69 13.39 15.66
C LYS A 102 1.21 13.42 15.23
N GLN A 103 0.78 14.46 14.53
CA GLN A 103 -0.59 14.57 14.07
C GLN A 103 -0.88 13.59 12.94
N ASP A 104 0.06 13.40 12.01
CA ASP A 104 -0.06 12.42 10.92
C ASP A 104 -0.20 11.00 11.46
N ILE A 105 0.54 10.67 12.52
CA ILE A 105 0.41 9.38 13.20
C ILE A 105 -1.02 9.18 13.71
N LYS A 106 -1.60 10.18 14.38
CA LYS A 106 -2.98 10.07 14.88
C LYS A 106 -3.99 9.88 13.75
N VAL A 107 -3.89 10.67 12.69
CA VAL A 107 -4.83 10.61 11.56
C VAL A 107 -4.77 9.25 10.88
N ALA A 108 -3.56 8.77 10.57
CA ALA A 108 -3.38 7.49 9.93
C ALA A 108 -3.85 6.32 10.82
N MET A 109 -3.57 6.38 12.12
CA MET A 109 -4.06 5.39 13.09
C MET A 109 -5.59 5.39 13.14
N CYS A 110 -6.25 6.54 13.21
CA CYS A 110 -7.72 6.62 13.23
C CYS A 110 -8.38 6.02 11.97
N ALA A 111 -7.70 6.05 10.82
CA ALA A 111 -8.18 5.46 9.58
C ALA A 111 -8.03 3.94 9.53
N ASP A 112 -7.13 3.36 10.33
CA ASP A 112 -6.86 1.92 10.35
C ASP A 112 -7.63 1.23 11.48
N LYS A 113 -8.70 0.51 11.11
CA LYS A 113 -9.55 -0.19 12.09
C LYS A 113 -8.80 -1.27 12.87
N VAL A 114 -7.82 -1.94 12.26
CA VAL A 114 -7.09 -3.05 12.90
C VAL A 114 -6.19 -2.50 14.01
N LEU A 115 -5.45 -1.43 13.74
CA LEU A 115 -4.62 -0.78 14.74
C LEU A 115 -5.46 -0.04 15.78
N MET A 116 -6.57 0.59 15.39
CA MET A 116 -7.51 1.16 16.37
C MET A 116 -8.05 0.08 17.32
N ASP A 117 -8.51 -1.05 16.80
CA ASP A 117 -9.01 -2.17 17.60
C ASP A 117 -7.90 -2.83 18.44
N MET A 118 -6.64 -2.77 18.00
CA MET A 118 -5.50 -3.29 18.77
C MET A 118 -5.10 -2.37 19.93
N PHE A 119 -5.13 -1.04 19.73
CA PHE A 119 -4.64 -0.07 20.72
C PHE A 119 -5.73 0.55 21.60
N HIS A 120 -7.00 0.49 21.20
CA HIS A 120 -8.13 1.13 21.89
C HIS A 120 -9.22 0.15 22.35
N GLN A 121 -8.82 -0.98 22.93
CA GLN A 121 -9.78 -1.96 23.50
C GLN A 121 -10.51 -1.46 24.76
N ASP A 122 -10.03 -0.40 25.44
CA ASP A 122 -10.52 0.05 26.76
C ASP A 122 -10.62 1.58 26.94
N VAL A 123 -10.78 2.39 25.88
CA VAL A 123 -10.86 3.86 26.05
C VAL A 123 -12.06 4.44 25.31
N GLU A 124 -13.13 4.73 26.06
CA GLU A 124 -14.35 5.45 25.63
C GLU A 124 -14.11 6.94 25.31
N ASP A 125 -12.87 7.44 25.28
CA ASP A 125 -12.58 8.85 25.02
C ASP A 125 -12.04 9.09 23.61
N ILE A 126 -12.90 8.91 22.60
CA ILE A 126 -12.72 9.62 21.33
C ILE A 126 -13.33 11.01 21.53
N ASN A 127 -12.58 11.88 22.20
CA ASN A 127 -12.86 13.30 22.18
C ASN A 127 -12.64 13.77 20.74
N ILE A 128 -13.73 14.11 20.06
CA ILE A 128 -13.77 14.64 18.70
C ILE A 128 -12.76 15.79 18.60
N LEU A 129 -11.60 15.52 18.00
CA LEU A 129 -10.59 16.54 17.75
C LEU A 129 -11.10 17.41 16.61
N SER A 130 -11.41 18.66 16.96
CA SER A 130 -11.57 19.79 16.06
C SER A 130 -10.47 19.75 14.99
N LEU A 131 -10.88 19.44 13.75
CA LEU A 131 -10.07 19.65 12.56
C LEU A 131 -9.89 21.16 12.42
N THR A 132 -8.75 21.69 12.83
CA THR A 132 -8.28 22.95 12.28
C THR A 132 -7.71 22.61 10.92
N ASP A 133 -8.49 22.90 9.87
CA ASP A 133 -8.04 22.91 8.48
C ASP A 133 -6.89 23.93 8.37
N GLU A 134 -5.65 23.46 8.44
CA GLU A 134 -4.58 24.11 7.70
C GLU A 134 -4.58 23.50 6.31
N GLU A 135 -5.38 24.10 5.43
CA GLU A 135 -5.18 23.95 3.99
C GLU A 135 -3.74 24.37 3.67
N PRO A 136 -2.96 23.58 2.92
CA PRO A 136 -1.75 24.09 2.32
C PRO A 136 -2.17 25.11 1.24
N SER A 137 -2.28 26.35 1.64
CA SER A 137 -2.31 27.50 0.75
C SER A 137 -0.95 27.61 0.08
N THR A 138 -0.88 27.46 -1.24
CA THR A 138 -0.32 28.46 -2.17
C THR A 138 -0.30 27.91 -3.60
N SER A 139 -1.30 28.27 -4.41
CA SER A 139 -1.15 28.30 -5.87
C SER A 139 -0.40 29.59 -6.24
N GLY A 140 0.93 29.56 -6.13
CA GLY A 140 1.80 30.50 -6.82
C GLY A 140 1.99 30.09 -8.28
N GLU A 141 2.55 30.98 -9.10
CA GLU A 141 2.97 30.65 -10.48
C GLU A 141 3.88 29.41 -10.45
N GLN A 142 3.42 28.30 -11.04
CA GLN A 142 4.18 27.05 -11.07
C GLN A 142 5.26 27.15 -12.14
N THR A 143 6.53 27.00 -11.75
CA THR A 143 7.61 26.91 -12.73
C THR A 143 7.56 25.58 -13.47
N TYR A 144 8.15 25.50 -14.67
CA TYR A 144 8.25 24.25 -15.41
C TYR A 144 8.90 23.13 -14.59
N TYR A 145 9.94 23.44 -13.81
CA TYR A 145 10.59 22.46 -12.94
C TYR A 145 9.67 21.93 -11.83
N ASP A 146 8.86 22.81 -11.23
CA ASP A 146 7.89 22.41 -10.21
C ASP A 146 6.80 21.49 -10.79
N LEU A 147 6.35 21.75 -12.03
CA LEU A 147 5.43 20.89 -12.75
C LEU A 147 6.02 19.50 -12.98
N VAL A 148 7.27 19.41 -13.46
CA VAL A 148 7.96 18.12 -13.65
C VAL A 148 8.06 17.37 -12.32
N LYS A 149 8.44 18.04 -11.23
CA LYS A 149 8.56 17.42 -9.90
C LYS A 149 7.21 16.95 -9.37
N ALA A 150 6.15 17.75 -9.52
CA ALA A 150 4.79 17.40 -9.13
C ALA A 150 4.29 16.19 -9.93
N PHE A 151 4.52 16.19 -11.24
CA PHE A 151 4.16 15.09 -12.13
C PHE A 151 4.88 13.78 -11.79
N MET A 152 6.18 13.84 -11.49
CA MET A 152 6.93 12.67 -11.04
C MET A 152 6.39 12.13 -9.70
N ALA A 153 5.88 12.98 -8.82
CA ALA A 153 5.23 12.53 -7.58
C ALA A 153 3.89 11.84 -7.88
N GLU A 154 3.11 12.40 -8.81
CA GLU A 154 1.82 11.86 -9.27
C GLU A 154 1.97 10.51 -9.95
N ILE A 155 2.84 10.38 -10.94
CA ILE A 155 3.04 9.12 -11.66
C ILE A 155 3.56 8.02 -10.72
N ARG A 156 4.39 8.35 -9.72
CA ARG A 156 4.81 7.38 -8.69
C ARG A 156 3.64 6.91 -7.83
N GLN A 157 2.70 7.78 -7.52
CA GLN A 157 1.49 7.40 -6.79
C GLN A 157 0.57 6.55 -7.66
N TYR A 158 0.36 6.96 -8.91
CA TYR A 158 -0.42 6.23 -9.89
C TYR A 158 0.14 4.82 -10.14
N ILE A 159 1.46 4.65 -10.29
CA ILE A 159 2.11 3.33 -10.40
C ILE A 159 1.82 2.45 -9.17
N ARG A 160 1.71 3.02 -7.97
CA ARG A 160 1.33 2.22 -6.79
C ARG A 160 -0.12 1.78 -6.83
N GLU A 161 -1.02 2.63 -7.29
CA GLU A 161 -2.44 2.27 -7.50
C GLU A 161 -2.56 1.17 -8.57
N LEU A 162 -1.79 1.27 -9.66
CA LEU A 162 -1.70 0.20 -10.66
C LEU A 162 -1.17 -1.10 -10.05
N ASN A 163 -0.13 -1.03 -9.20
CA ASN A 163 0.38 -2.20 -8.49
C ASN A 163 -0.67 -2.79 -7.52
N LEU A 164 -1.48 -1.97 -6.87
CA LEU A 164 -2.60 -2.43 -6.05
C LEU A 164 -3.63 -3.19 -6.91
N ILE A 165 -4.02 -2.62 -8.05
CA ILE A 165 -4.94 -3.27 -8.99
C ILE A 165 -4.35 -4.60 -9.50
N ILE A 166 -3.09 -4.62 -9.90
CA ILE A 166 -2.45 -5.79 -10.52
C ILE A 166 -2.14 -6.89 -9.49
N LYS A 167 -1.44 -6.55 -8.41
CA LYS A 167 -0.89 -7.53 -7.47
C LYS A 167 -1.88 -7.94 -6.38
N VAL A 168 -2.89 -7.12 -6.07
CA VAL A 168 -3.87 -7.42 -5.01
C VAL A 168 -5.22 -7.79 -5.60
N PHE A 169 -5.73 -7.04 -6.57
CA PHE A 169 -7.06 -7.30 -7.12
C PHE A 169 -7.04 -8.30 -8.28
N ARG A 170 -6.11 -8.18 -9.24
CA ARG A 170 -6.05 -9.04 -10.43
C ARG A 170 -5.43 -10.40 -10.14
N GLU A 171 -4.43 -10.46 -9.27
CA GLU A 171 -3.69 -11.70 -8.97
C GLU A 171 -4.60 -12.88 -8.53
N PRO A 172 -5.62 -12.70 -7.67
CA PRO A 172 -6.55 -13.79 -7.35
C PRO A 172 -7.34 -14.33 -8.55
N PHE A 173 -7.71 -13.47 -9.51
CA PHE A 173 -8.41 -13.92 -10.71
C PHE A 173 -7.48 -14.74 -11.62
N VAL A 174 -6.20 -14.37 -11.69
CA VAL A 174 -5.19 -15.12 -12.45
C VAL A 174 -4.83 -16.46 -11.78
N SER A 175 -4.70 -16.45 -10.45
CA SER A 175 -4.32 -17.62 -9.65
C SER A 175 -5.34 -18.76 -9.74
N ASN A 176 -6.63 -18.47 -9.93
CA ASN A 176 -7.67 -19.49 -10.03
C ASN A 176 -8.19 -19.65 -11.47
N SER A 177 -7.34 -20.21 -12.34
CA SER A 177 -7.64 -20.43 -13.77
C SER A 177 -8.82 -21.37 -14.03
N LYS A 178 -9.20 -22.21 -13.05
CA LYS A 178 -10.39 -23.07 -13.13
C LYS A 178 -11.69 -22.27 -13.01
N LEU A 179 -11.65 -21.18 -12.24
CA LEU A 179 -12.81 -20.33 -11.97
C LEU A 179 -12.86 -19.15 -12.93
N PHE A 180 -11.72 -18.54 -13.26
CA PHE A 180 -11.62 -17.42 -14.20
C PHE A 180 -10.68 -17.77 -15.35
N SER A 181 -11.21 -17.72 -16.57
CA SER A 181 -10.42 -17.88 -17.79
C SER A 181 -9.57 -16.63 -18.10
N ALA A 182 -8.61 -16.74 -19.03
CA ALA A 182 -7.84 -15.58 -19.48
C ALA A 182 -8.74 -14.46 -20.02
N ASN A 183 -9.81 -14.81 -20.75
CA ASN A 183 -10.78 -13.86 -21.26
C ASN A 183 -11.60 -13.21 -20.13
N ASP A 184 -11.89 -13.94 -19.06
CA ASP A 184 -12.57 -13.39 -17.89
C ASP A 184 -11.73 -12.31 -17.21
N VAL A 185 -10.43 -12.55 -17.04
CA VAL A 185 -9.49 -11.58 -16.47
C VAL A 185 -9.39 -10.36 -17.39
N GLU A 186 -9.27 -10.59 -18.70
CA GLU A 186 -9.21 -9.54 -19.71
C GLU A 186 -10.47 -8.65 -19.70
N ASN A 187 -11.66 -9.23 -19.58
CA ASN A 187 -12.91 -8.47 -19.54
C ASN A 187 -13.05 -7.56 -18.31
N ILE A 188 -12.33 -7.84 -17.23
CA ILE A 188 -12.34 -7.02 -16.00
C ILE A 188 -11.24 -5.97 -16.03
N PHE A 189 -10.02 -6.37 -16.37
CA PHE A 189 -8.83 -5.56 -16.19
C PHE A 189 -8.26 -5.00 -17.49
N SER A 190 -8.72 -5.47 -18.66
CA SER A 190 -8.23 -5.07 -19.98
C SER A 190 -6.69 -4.97 -20.02
N ARG A 191 -6.16 -3.94 -20.66
CA ARG A 191 -4.73 -3.65 -20.87
C ARG A 191 -4.03 -2.99 -19.67
N ILE A 192 -4.47 -3.27 -18.43
CA ILE A 192 -3.90 -2.63 -17.23
C ILE A 192 -2.38 -2.88 -17.06
N VAL A 193 -1.90 -4.04 -17.50
CA VAL A 193 -0.48 -4.42 -17.38
C VAL A 193 0.37 -3.59 -18.34
N ASP A 194 -0.08 -3.43 -19.59
CA ASP A 194 0.60 -2.61 -20.60
C ASP A 194 0.67 -1.14 -20.14
N ILE A 195 -0.41 -0.62 -19.55
CA ILE A 195 -0.45 0.73 -18.97
C ILE A 195 0.57 0.89 -17.82
N HIS A 196 0.70 -0.13 -16.97
CA HIS A 196 1.67 -0.12 -15.87
C HIS A 196 3.11 -0.15 -16.38
N GLU A 197 3.42 -0.99 -17.38
CA GLU A 197 4.74 -1.05 -17.99
C GLU A 197 5.13 0.27 -18.65
N LEU A 198 4.21 0.89 -19.40
CA LEU A 198 4.39 2.23 -19.96
C LEU A 198 4.65 3.27 -18.88
N SER A 199 3.88 3.25 -17.78
CA SER A 199 4.02 4.25 -16.71
C SER A 199 5.37 4.15 -16.01
N ILE A 200 5.87 2.92 -15.80
CA ILE A 200 7.23 2.70 -15.28
C ILE A 200 8.28 3.22 -16.26
N LYS A 201 8.14 2.91 -17.55
CA LYS A 201 9.09 3.34 -18.58
C LYS A 201 9.16 4.87 -18.68
N LEU A 202 8.00 5.54 -18.71
CA LEU A 202 7.90 7.00 -18.74
C LEU A 202 8.53 7.63 -17.48
N LEU A 203 8.21 7.12 -16.28
CA LEU A 203 8.82 7.63 -15.05
C LEU A 203 10.35 7.46 -15.08
N GLY A 204 10.85 6.30 -15.52
CA GLY A 204 12.29 6.04 -15.63
C GLY A 204 12.99 7.03 -16.56
N HIS A 205 12.46 7.25 -17.77
CA HIS A 205 13.04 8.22 -18.71
C HIS A 205 13.06 9.66 -18.14
N ILE A 206 12.02 10.05 -17.40
CA ILE A 206 11.96 11.37 -16.76
C ILE A 206 12.96 11.47 -15.61
N GLU A 207 13.08 10.44 -14.76
CA GLU A 207 14.07 10.37 -13.69
C GLU A 207 15.50 10.48 -14.24
N ASP A 208 15.81 9.72 -15.29
CA ASP A 208 17.12 9.76 -15.97
C ASP A 208 17.41 11.16 -16.55
N THR A 209 16.42 11.79 -17.19
CA THR A 209 16.57 13.13 -17.77
C THR A 209 16.81 14.19 -16.69
N VAL A 210 16.10 14.09 -15.57
CA VAL A 210 16.31 14.99 -14.42
C VAL A 210 17.69 14.79 -13.80
N GLU A 211 18.14 13.55 -13.63
CA GLU A 211 19.46 13.23 -13.07
C GLU A 211 20.61 13.71 -13.98
N MET A 212 20.43 13.64 -15.30
CA MET A 212 21.42 14.07 -16.28
C MET A 212 21.40 15.58 -16.59
N THR A 213 20.49 16.35 -15.97
CA THR A 213 20.39 17.79 -16.20
C THR A 213 21.41 18.55 -15.32
N ASP A 214 22.36 19.22 -15.96
CA ASP A 214 23.37 20.03 -15.27
C ASP A 214 22.76 21.21 -14.48
N GLU A 215 23.40 21.60 -13.37
CA GLU A 215 22.99 22.74 -12.51
C GLU A 215 22.92 24.09 -13.26
N GLY A 216 23.58 24.21 -14.40
CA GLY A 216 23.55 25.40 -15.26
C GLY A 216 22.35 25.48 -16.21
N SER A 217 21.52 24.44 -16.28
CA SER A 217 20.34 24.38 -17.14
C SER A 217 19.12 25.00 -16.45
N PRO A 218 18.22 25.69 -17.18
CA PRO A 218 17.05 26.32 -16.57
C PRO A 218 16.02 25.30 -16.07
N HIS A 219 15.91 24.14 -16.71
CA HIS A 219 15.03 23.02 -16.33
C HIS A 219 15.40 21.76 -17.17
N PRO A 220 15.00 20.55 -16.74
CA PRO A 220 15.18 19.32 -17.51
C PRO A 220 14.33 19.33 -18.79
N LEU A 221 14.85 18.73 -19.86
CA LEU A 221 14.17 18.67 -21.17
C LEU A 221 13.36 17.39 -21.32
N VAL A 222 12.30 17.24 -20.53
CA VAL A 222 11.50 16.00 -20.51
C VAL A 222 10.59 15.81 -21.72
N GLY A 223 10.49 16.80 -22.61
CA GLY A 223 9.67 16.73 -23.83
C GLY A 223 10.04 15.57 -24.74
N SER A 224 11.34 15.27 -24.90
CA SER A 224 11.80 14.14 -25.72
C SER A 224 11.33 12.79 -25.15
N CYS A 225 11.19 12.67 -23.83
CA CYS A 225 10.67 11.44 -23.21
C CYS A 225 9.24 11.12 -23.67
N PHE A 226 8.42 12.16 -23.87
CA PHE A 226 7.05 12.00 -24.37
C PHE A 226 7.01 11.83 -25.88
N GLU A 227 7.85 12.55 -26.62
CA GLU A 227 7.98 12.44 -28.07
C GLU A 227 8.32 11.00 -28.49
N ASP A 228 9.37 10.41 -27.91
CA ASP A 228 9.82 9.04 -28.20
C ASP A 228 8.70 8.01 -27.96
N LEU A 229 7.92 8.18 -26.88
CA LEU A 229 6.82 7.27 -26.55
C LEU A 229 5.59 7.50 -27.42
N ALA A 230 5.33 8.73 -27.84
CA ALA A 230 4.23 9.07 -28.74
C ALA A 230 4.49 8.59 -30.17
N GLU A 231 5.72 8.70 -30.67
CA GLU A 231 6.13 8.22 -32.00
C GLU A 231 5.92 6.71 -32.14
N GLU A 232 6.24 5.95 -31.08
CA GLU A 232 6.03 4.50 -31.02
C GLU A 232 4.58 4.08 -30.70
N LEU A 233 3.64 5.04 -30.68
CA LEU A 233 2.23 4.81 -30.32
C LEU A 233 2.07 4.09 -28.97
N ALA A 234 3.00 4.32 -28.04
CA ALA A 234 3.05 3.57 -26.79
C ALA A 234 1.82 3.82 -25.89
N PHE A 235 1.08 4.91 -26.13
CA PHE A 235 -0.14 5.28 -25.39
C PHE A 235 -1.43 4.61 -25.91
N ASP A 236 -1.41 3.89 -27.03
CA ASP A 236 -2.58 3.15 -27.58
C ASP A 236 -3.30 2.23 -26.58
N PRO A 237 -2.60 1.55 -25.63
CA PRO A 237 -3.26 0.76 -24.60
C PRO A 237 -4.26 1.56 -23.76
N TYR A 238 -4.07 2.87 -23.56
CA TYR A 238 -5.03 3.71 -22.85
C TYR A 238 -6.35 3.87 -23.60
N GLU A 239 -6.33 3.95 -24.93
CA GLU A 239 -7.57 4.05 -25.72
C GLU A 239 -8.36 2.75 -25.63
N SER A 240 -7.69 1.62 -25.81
CA SER A 240 -8.29 0.29 -25.70
C SER A 240 -8.87 0.06 -24.31
N TYR A 241 -8.11 0.41 -23.27
CA TYR A 241 -8.53 0.32 -21.88
C TYR A 241 -9.76 1.20 -21.59
N ALA A 242 -9.73 2.47 -21.98
CA ALA A 242 -10.84 3.40 -21.76
C ALA A 242 -12.12 2.91 -22.44
N ARG A 243 -12.02 2.37 -23.66
CA ARG A 243 -13.14 1.80 -24.40
C ARG A 243 -13.78 0.61 -23.67
N ASP A 244 -12.96 -0.27 -23.08
CA ASP A 244 -13.44 -1.45 -22.37
C ASP A 244 -14.08 -1.10 -21.02
N ILE A 245 -13.44 -0.22 -20.24
CA ILE A 245 -13.91 0.16 -18.90
C ILE A 245 -15.15 1.07 -18.95
N LEU A 246 -15.20 2.02 -19.89
CA LEU A 246 -16.31 2.97 -20.03
C LEU A 246 -17.49 2.40 -20.84
N ARG A 247 -17.44 1.11 -21.21
CA ARG A 247 -18.52 0.47 -21.96
C ARG A 247 -19.81 0.46 -21.13
N PRO A 248 -20.99 0.80 -21.70
CA PRO A 248 -22.24 0.86 -20.94
C PRO A 248 -22.62 -0.44 -20.19
N GLY A 249 -22.21 -1.60 -20.70
CA GLY A 249 -22.45 -2.91 -20.08
C GLY A 249 -21.29 -3.46 -19.23
N PHE A 250 -20.27 -2.64 -18.92
CA PHE A 250 -19.13 -3.09 -18.13
C PHE A 250 -19.56 -3.55 -16.73
N HIS A 251 -20.35 -2.72 -16.04
CA HIS A 251 -20.78 -3.00 -14.66
C HIS A 251 -21.61 -4.28 -14.55
N ASP A 252 -22.56 -4.50 -15.47
CA ASP A 252 -23.40 -5.70 -15.47
C ASP A 252 -22.59 -6.98 -15.68
N ARG A 253 -21.62 -6.95 -16.61
CA ARG A 253 -20.70 -8.06 -16.85
C ARG A 253 -19.81 -8.32 -15.65
N PHE A 254 -19.28 -7.27 -15.04
CA PHE A 254 -18.48 -7.35 -13.84
C PHE A 254 -19.26 -8.02 -12.69
N LEU A 255 -20.46 -7.53 -12.37
CA LEU A 255 -21.31 -8.12 -11.33
C LEU A 255 -21.69 -9.56 -11.64
N SER A 256 -22.02 -9.86 -12.90
CA SER A 256 -22.31 -11.23 -13.35
C SER A 256 -21.13 -12.15 -13.06
N GLN A 257 -19.90 -11.68 -13.28
CA GLN A 257 -18.69 -12.43 -13.03
C GLN A 257 -18.42 -12.75 -11.55
N LEU A 258 -18.80 -11.84 -10.65
CA LEU A 258 -18.71 -12.07 -9.20
C LEU A 258 -19.84 -12.97 -8.66
N SER A 259 -20.97 -13.03 -9.37
CA SER A 259 -22.15 -13.81 -8.97
C SER A 259 -22.13 -15.27 -9.44
N LYS A 260 -21.24 -15.63 -10.37
CA LYS A 260 -21.20 -16.99 -10.94
C LYS A 260 -20.83 -18.04 -9.88
N PRO A 261 -21.24 -19.32 -10.07
CA PRO A 261 -21.02 -20.36 -9.08
C PRO A 261 -19.55 -20.48 -8.64
N GLY A 262 -19.33 -20.46 -7.33
CA GLY A 262 -17.98 -20.54 -6.72
C GLY A 262 -17.23 -19.22 -6.59
N ALA A 263 -17.56 -18.17 -7.36
CA ALA A 263 -16.81 -16.90 -7.34
C ALA A 263 -16.91 -16.20 -5.97
N ALA A 264 -18.12 -16.08 -5.42
CA ALA A 264 -18.33 -15.43 -4.12
C ALA A 264 -17.55 -16.12 -2.98
N LEU A 265 -17.60 -17.45 -2.91
CA LEU A 265 -16.90 -18.23 -1.89
C LEU A 265 -15.38 -18.13 -2.06
N TYR A 266 -14.90 -18.17 -3.31
CA TYR A 266 -13.48 -17.99 -3.59
C TYR A 266 -12.99 -16.62 -3.12
N LEU A 267 -13.67 -15.53 -3.48
CA LEU A 267 -13.27 -14.19 -3.07
C LEU A 267 -13.29 -14.01 -1.54
N GLN A 268 -14.27 -14.58 -0.85
CA GLN A 268 -14.31 -14.58 0.63
C GLN A 268 -13.16 -15.39 1.25
N SER A 269 -12.69 -16.45 0.59
CA SER A 269 -11.57 -17.26 1.08
C SER A 269 -10.20 -16.58 0.96
N ILE A 270 -10.07 -15.54 0.11
CA ILE A 270 -8.81 -14.79 -0.06
C ILE A 270 -8.52 -13.92 1.16
N GLY A 271 -9.55 -13.30 1.73
CA GLY A 271 -9.42 -12.45 2.90
C GLY A 271 -10.75 -11.85 3.32
N GLU A 272 -10.86 -11.52 4.60
CA GLU A 272 -12.04 -10.84 5.14
C GLU A 272 -12.23 -9.48 4.45
N GLY A 273 -13.46 -9.20 4.01
CA GLY A 273 -13.79 -7.95 3.30
C GLY A 273 -13.32 -7.88 1.84
N PHE A 274 -12.58 -8.88 1.34
CA PHE A 274 -12.03 -8.84 -0.02
C PHE A 274 -13.10 -8.84 -1.09
N LYS A 275 -14.15 -9.67 -0.95
CA LYS A 275 -15.28 -9.72 -1.88
C LYS A 275 -15.96 -8.35 -2.00
N GLU A 276 -16.18 -7.68 -0.87
CA GLU A 276 -16.82 -6.37 -0.80
C GLU A 276 -15.95 -5.29 -1.45
N ALA A 277 -14.63 -5.31 -1.19
CA ALA A 277 -13.69 -4.41 -1.83
C ALA A 277 -13.65 -4.61 -3.36
N VAL A 278 -13.62 -5.85 -3.83
CA VAL A 278 -13.71 -6.15 -5.28
C VAL A 278 -15.02 -5.63 -5.83
N GLN A 279 -16.16 -5.88 -5.19
CA GLN A 279 -17.46 -5.51 -5.74
C GLN A 279 -17.70 -3.99 -5.79
N TYR A 280 -17.27 -3.25 -4.77
CA TYR A 280 -17.67 -1.85 -4.59
C TYR A 280 -16.53 -0.82 -4.75
N VAL A 281 -15.27 -1.23 -4.61
CA VAL A 281 -14.11 -0.34 -4.69
C VAL A 281 -13.36 -0.49 -6.01
N LEU A 282 -13.09 -1.73 -6.45
CA LEU A 282 -12.32 -2.00 -7.67
C LEU A 282 -12.87 -1.28 -8.92
N PRO A 283 -14.18 -1.21 -9.20
CA PRO A 283 -14.69 -0.48 -10.36
C PRO A 283 -14.29 1.01 -10.39
N ARG A 284 -14.12 1.63 -9.21
CA ARG A 284 -13.66 3.02 -9.10
C ARG A 284 -12.15 3.12 -9.34
N LEU A 285 -11.38 2.17 -8.82
CA LEU A 285 -9.92 2.12 -9.06
C LEU A 285 -9.59 1.93 -10.54
N LEU A 286 -10.40 1.15 -11.28
CA LEU A 286 -10.25 0.96 -12.73
C LEU A 286 -10.52 2.22 -13.55
N LEU A 287 -11.05 3.30 -12.97
CA LEU A 287 -11.17 4.59 -13.66
C LEU A 287 -9.90 5.44 -13.56
N ALA A 288 -8.98 5.12 -12.63
CA ALA A 288 -7.76 5.91 -12.43
C ALA A 288 -6.93 6.09 -13.72
N PRO A 289 -6.72 5.05 -14.57
CA PRO A 289 -5.98 5.22 -15.83
C PRO A 289 -6.63 6.18 -16.81
N VAL A 290 -7.96 6.29 -16.81
CA VAL A 290 -8.69 7.21 -17.70
C VAL A 290 -8.40 8.65 -17.28
N TYR A 291 -8.55 8.97 -16.00
CA TYR A 291 -8.25 10.31 -15.49
C TYR A 291 -6.76 10.67 -15.65
N HIS A 292 -5.87 9.72 -15.40
CA HIS A 292 -4.43 9.93 -15.52
C HIS A 292 -4.00 10.21 -16.96
N CYS A 293 -4.55 9.48 -17.94
CA CYS A 293 -4.27 9.74 -19.35
C CYS A 293 -4.81 11.10 -19.80
N LEU A 294 -6.00 11.50 -19.35
CA LEU A 294 -6.55 12.82 -19.66
C LEU A 294 -5.69 13.94 -19.08
N HIS A 295 -5.10 13.73 -17.90
CA HIS A 295 -4.19 14.68 -17.30
C HIS A 295 -2.92 14.92 -18.13
N TYR A 296 -2.38 13.90 -18.81
CA TYR A 296 -1.24 14.09 -19.72
C TYR A 296 -1.50 15.14 -20.80
N PHE A 297 -2.69 15.14 -21.40
CA PHE A 297 -3.02 16.11 -22.46
C PHE A 297 -3.10 17.55 -21.95
N GLU A 298 -3.53 17.75 -20.71
CA GLU A 298 -3.54 19.10 -20.12
C GLU A 298 -2.13 19.54 -19.69
N LEU A 299 -1.32 18.61 -19.17
CA LEU A 299 0.05 18.88 -18.75
C LEU A 299 0.97 19.25 -19.93
N LEU A 300 0.84 18.54 -21.06
CA LEU A 300 1.69 18.76 -22.25
C LEU A 300 1.38 20.07 -23.00
N LYS A 301 0.31 20.79 -22.64
CA LYS A 301 -0.01 22.11 -23.23
C LYS A 301 0.78 23.25 -22.59
N VAL A 302 1.39 23.01 -21.44
CA VAL A 302 2.16 23.99 -20.65
C VAL A 302 3.62 23.97 -21.07
#